data_AF-A0A661L9L0-F1
#
_entry.id   AF-A0A661L9L0-F1
#
_cell.length_a   1.000
_cell.length_b   1.000
_cell.length_c   1.000
_cell.angle_alpha   90.00
_cell.angle_beta   90.00
_cell.angle_gamma   90.00
#
_symmetry.space_group_name_H-M   'P 1'
#
loop_
_entity.id
_entity.type
_entity.pdbx_description
1 polymer ?
#
loop_
_entity_poly.entity_id
_entity_poly.type
_entity_poly.pdbx_seq_one_letter_code
_entity_poly.pdbx_strand_id
1 'polypeptide(L)'
;MEVTVLVQAVYKAFEILEKGKNSEKAREEARELLYTSAKFTSESKSLTEKRAARDLLLSARQPRLELRNSVLTFFILFAFWILLSGRFDTFHLTLGVICSVLVACLSHDLLFFNIRLGDFRTRARRFVQAGPWFLGQIFSANLHVAYLALSPKMPIDPQIIRFKTKLESDIAWVALANSITLTPGTITIDISEGEFFVHALDRKVAYDLNTGEMEDKIAHVIMEADHVYIQDVIDVSRIFGALK
;
A
#
# COMPACT_ATOMS: atom_id res chain seq x y z
N MET A 1 -24.43 -22.12 12.26
CA MET A 1 -24.06 -22.95 11.08
C MET A 1 -23.46 -24.29 11.50
N GLU A 2 -22.47 -24.31 12.40
CA GLU A 2 -21.79 -25.56 12.86
C GLU A 2 -22.73 -26.61 13.45
N VAL A 3 -23.59 -26.21 14.39
CA VAL A 3 -24.58 -27.11 15.03
C VAL A 3 -25.57 -27.66 13.99
N THR A 4 -25.91 -26.85 12.99
CA THR A 4 -26.84 -27.23 11.91
C THR A 4 -26.24 -28.31 11.01
N VAL A 5 -24.96 -28.19 10.65
CA VAL A 5 -24.26 -29.17 9.80
C VAL A 5 -24.11 -30.51 10.50
N LEU A 6 -23.74 -30.51 11.78
CA LEU A 6 -23.63 -31.73 12.58
C LEU A 6 -25.00 -32.43 12.74
N VAL A 7 -26.05 -31.67 13.04
CA VAL A 7 -27.42 -32.20 13.18
C VAL A 7 -27.92 -32.77 11.84
N GLN A 8 -27.71 -32.06 10.72
CA GLN A 8 -28.08 -32.57 9.40
C GLN A 8 -27.30 -33.83 9.01
N ALA A 9 -26.01 -33.92 9.34
CA ALA A 9 -25.20 -35.10 9.10
C ALA A 9 -25.70 -36.31 9.91
N VAL A 10 -26.11 -36.10 11.17
CA VAL A 10 -26.70 -37.15 12.02
C VAL A 10 -28.03 -37.64 11.46
N TYR A 11 -28.92 -36.74 11.04
CA TYR A 11 -30.19 -37.11 10.42
C TYR A 11 -29.98 -37.92 9.13
N LYS A 12 -29.04 -37.48 8.28
CA LYS A 12 -28.75 -38.14 7.01
C LYS A 12 -28.07 -39.50 7.21
N ALA A 13 -27.19 -39.62 8.21
CA ALA A 13 -26.59 -40.90 8.60
C ALA A 13 -27.65 -41.89 9.12
N PHE A 14 -28.63 -41.42 9.90
CA PHE A 14 -29.74 -42.25 10.38
C PHE A 14 -30.61 -42.75 9.21
N GLU A 15 -30.95 -41.88 8.25
CA GLU A 15 -31.72 -42.24 7.06
C GLU A 15 -31.01 -43.30 6.20
N ILE A 16 -29.68 -43.20 6.04
CA ILE A 16 -28.85 -44.17 5.32
C ILE A 16 -28.86 -45.54 6.03
N LEU A 17 -28.76 -45.55 7.36
CA LEU A 17 -28.81 -46.76 8.17
C LEU A 17 -30.20 -47.43 8.14
N GLU A 18 -31.27 -46.65 8.07
CA GLU A 18 -32.64 -47.15 7.99
C GLU A 18 -32.95 -47.77 6.63
N LYS A 19 -32.51 -47.13 5.53
CA LYS A 19 -32.63 -47.66 4.16
C LYS A 19 -31.73 -48.87 3.90
N GLY A 20 -30.60 -48.98 4.59
CA GLY A 20 -29.57 -50.01 4.40
C GLY A 20 -29.42 -51.00 5.56
N LYS A 21 -30.52 -51.37 6.23
CA LYS A 21 -30.57 -52.08 7.54
C LYS A 21 -29.63 -53.29 7.72
N ASN A 22 -29.25 -53.97 6.62
CA ASN A 22 -28.33 -55.13 6.59
C ASN A 22 -27.11 -54.97 5.65
N SER A 23 -26.81 -53.77 5.17
CA SER A 23 -25.69 -53.50 4.26
C SER A 23 -24.49 -52.94 5.03
N GLU A 24 -23.35 -53.66 5.00
CA GLU A 24 -22.09 -53.19 5.58
C GLU A 24 -21.64 -51.87 4.95
N LYS A 25 -21.87 -51.71 3.65
CA LYS A 25 -21.59 -50.48 2.89
C LYS A 25 -22.34 -49.25 3.44
N ALA A 26 -23.60 -49.43 3.85
CA ALA A 26 -24.40 -48.35 4.42
C ALA A 26 -23.90 -47.92 5.81
N ARG A 27 -23.32 -48.85 6.58
CA ARG A 27 -22.71 -48.55 7.88
C ARG A 27 -21.40 -47.78 7.73
N GLU A 28 -20.59 -48.13 6.74
CA GLU A 28 -19.33 -47.44 6.44
C GLU A 28 -19.59 -45.99 6.00
N GLU A 29 -20.54 -45.78 5.08
CA GLU A 29 -20.92 -44.47 4.57
C GLU A 29 -21.49 -43.56 5.67
N ALA A 30 -22.31 -44.10 6.56
CA ALA A 30 -22.82 -43.37 7.72
C ALA A 30 -21.70 -42.98 8.70
N ARG A 31 -20.70 -43.85 8.95
CA ARG A 31 -19.55 -43.53 9.81
C ARG A 31 -18.68 -42.44 9.21
N GLU A 32 -18.37 -42.52 7.91
CA GLU A 32 -17.57 -41.51 7.22
C GLU A 32 -18.23 -40.13 7.22
N LEU A 33 -19.55 -40.06 7.01
CA LEU A 33 -20.31 -38.80 7.10
C LEU A 33 -20.26 -38.19 8.50
N LEU A 34 -20.42 -39.01 9.55
CA LEU A 34 -20.33 -38.56 10.94
C LEU A 34 -18.91 -38.13 11.32
N TYR A 35 -17.90 -38.89 10.91
CA TYR A 35 -16.49 -38.58 11.16
C TYR A 35 -16.10 -37.27 10.47
N THR A 36 -16.46 -37.12 9.19
CA THR A 36 -16.18 -35.93 8.39
C THR A 36 -16.85 -34.70 8.98
N SER A 37 -18.14 -34.77 9.32
CA SER A 37 -18.87 -33.65 9.92
C SER A 37 -18.36 -33.26 11.32
N ALA A 38 -18.00 -34.24 12.16
CA ALA A 38 -17.37 -33.99 13.45
C ALA A 38 -15.98 -33.34 13.29
N LYS A 39 -15.17 -33.82 12.34
CA LYS A 39 -13.86 -33.25 12.03
C LYS A 39 -13.98 -31.80 11.55
N PHE A 40 -14.88 -31.51 10.60
CA PHE A 40 -15.13 -30.14 10.13
C PHE A 40 -15.56 -29.20 11.27
N THR A 41 -16.40 -29.68 12.18
CA THR A 41 -16.84 -28.91 13.36
C THR A 41 -15.68 -28.63 14.32
N SER A 42 -14.77 -29.58 14.49
CA SER A 42 -13.58 -29.39 15.33
C SER A 42 -12.58 -28.40 14.72
N GLU A 43 -12.36 -28.49 13.40
CA GLU A 43 -11.47 -27.59 12.67
C GLU A 43 -12.03 -26.16 12.66
N SER A 44 -13.35 -26.01 12.44
CA SER A 44 -14.00 -24.69 12.47
C SER A 44 -13.94 -24.04 13.85
N LYS A 45 -14.19 -24.77 14.93
CA LYS A 45 -13.98 -24.27 16.30
C LYS A 45 -12.54 -23.82 16.54
N SER A 46 -11.57 -24.64 16.15
CA SER A 46 -10.15 -24.30 16.31
C SER A 46 -9.75 -23.05 15.52
N LEU A 47 -10.31 -22.85 14.32
CA LEU A 47 -10.11 -21.65 13.52
C LEU A 47 -10.76 -20.43 14.15
N THR A 48 -11.92 -20.61 14.79
CA THR A 48 -12.65 -19.54 15.47
C THR A 48 -11.92 -19.10 16.74
N GLU A 49 -11.41 -20.04 17.52
CA GLU A 49 -10.54 -19.75 18.69
C GLU A 49 -9.24 -19.06 18.27
N LYS A 50 -8.59 -19.50 17.18
CA LYS A 50 -7.39 -18.84 16.64
C LYS A 50 -7.70 -17.42 16.15
N ARG A 51 -8.85 -17.19 15.50
CA ARG A 51 -9.31 -15.86 15.08
C ARG A 51 -9.58 -14.98 16.29
N ALA A 52 -10.34 -15.46 17.28
CA ALA A 52 -10.63 -14.73 18.51
C ALA A 52 -9.36 -14.37 19.30
N ALA A 53 -8.41 -15.32 19.44
CA ALA A 53 -7.12 -15.05 20.07
C ALA A 53 -6.31 -14.00 19.29
N ARG A 54 -6.32 -14.05 17.96
CA ARG A 54 -5.69 -13.05 17.10
C ARG A 54 -6.35 -11.68 17.25
N ASP A 55 -7.67 -11.62 17.28
CA ASP A 55 -8.43 -10.37 17.43
C ASP A 55 -8.19 -9.75 18.81
N LEU A 56 -8.14 -10.55 19.87
CA LEU A 56 -7.76 -10.10 21.22
C LEU A 56 -6.32 -9.56 21.26
N LEU A 57 -5.37 -10.24 20.62
CA LEU A 57 -3.99 -9.77 20.50
C LEU A 57 -3.89 -8.47 19.70
N LEU A 58 -4.69 -8.32 18.64
CA LEU A 58 -4.74 -7.10 17.83
C LEU A 58 -5.38 -5.94 18.62
N SER A 59 -6.50 -6.15 19.31
CA SER A 59 -7.14 -5.14 20.17
C SER A 59 -6.24 -4.70 21.33
N ALA A 60 -5.49 -5.61 21.95
CA ALA A 60 -4.53 -5.24 22.99
C ALA A 60 -3.33 -4.42 22.46
N ARG A 61 -3.06 -4.51 21.15
CA ARG A 61 -1.94 -3.82 20.48
C ARG A 61 -2.33 -2.45 19.91
N GLN A 62 -3.61 -2.23 19.61
CA GLN A 62 -4.16 -0.98 19.07
C GLN A 62 -3.84 0.27 19.90
N PRO A 63 -4.11 0.33 21.22
CA PRO A 63 -3.92 1.58 21.99
C PRO A 63 -2.44 1.99 22.09
N ARG A 64 -1.51 1.02 22.07
CA ARG A 64 -0.07 1.29 22.06
C ARG A 64 0.43 1.80 20.70
N LEU A 65 -0.22 1.39 19.61
CA LEU A 65 0.11 1.86 18.26
C LEU A 65 -0.44 3.27 18.02
N GLU A 66 -1.68 3.53 18.43
CA GLU A 66 -2.33 4.85 18.34
C GLU A 66 -1.59 5.90 19.17
N LEU A 67 -1.24 5.58 20.42
CA LEU A 67 -0.47 6.50 21.27
C LEU A 67 0.90 6.80 20.66
N ARG A 68 1.57 5.80 20.10
CA ARG A 68 2.88 5.97 19.45
C ARG A 68 2.79 6.84 18.19
N ASN A 69 1.76 6.64 17.38
CA ASN A 69 1.51 7.45 16.19
C ASN A 69 1.18 8.90 16.57
N SER A 70 0.35 9.10 17.59
CA SER A 70 0.02 10.43 18.11
C SER A 70 1.25 11.18 18.64
N VAL A 71 2.13 10.49 19.38
CA VAL A 71 3.40 11.05 19.85
C VAL A 71 4.32 11.45 18.69
N LEU A 72 4.42 10.59 17.67
CA LEU A 72 5.23 10.90 16.48
C LEU A 72 4.67 12.11 15.71
N THR A 73 3.35 12.14 15.50
CA THR A 73 2.63 13.28 14.89
C THR A 73 2.92 14.56 15.66
N PHE A 74 2.83 14.54 16.99
CA PHE A 74 3.14 15.69 17.84
C PHE A 74 4.56 16.21 17.59
N PHE A 75 5.58 15.35 17.62
CA PHE A 75 6.96 15.78 17.42
C PHE A 75 7.22 16.35 16.02
N ILE A 76 6.62 15.75 14.98
CA ILE A 76 6.74 16.25 13.60
C ILE A 76 6.08 17.62 13.46
N LEU A 77 4.86 17.77 13.97
CA LEU A 77 4.13 19.05 13.92
C LEU A 77 4.81 20.13 14.74
N PHE A 78 5.36 19.78 15.91
CA PHE A 78 6.07 20.73 16.75
C PHE A 78 7.41 21.16 16.13
N ALA A 79 8.15 20.23 15.53
CA ALA A 79 9.36 20.56 14.77
C ALA A 79 9.03 21.46 13.56
N PHE A 80 7.95 21.15 12.85
CA PHE A 80 7.45 21.96 11.74
C PHE A 80 7.03 23.37 12.20
N TRP A 81 6.38 23.48 13.37
CA TRP A 81 6.04 24.76 14.00
C TRP A 81 7.28 25.59 14.31
N ILE A 82 8.31 25.00 14.93
CA ILE A 82 9.56 25.69 15.24
C ILE A 82 10.23 26.19 13.97
N LEU A 83 10.28 25.34 12.93
CA LEU A 83 10.87 25.67 11.63
C LEU A 83 10.17 26.88 10.98
N LEU A 84 8.83 26.93 11.02
CA LEU A 84 8.03 28.03 10.48
C LEU A 84 8.10 29.30 11.33
N SER A 85 8.04 29.14 12.65
CA SER A 85 7.99 30.28 13.58
C SER A 85 9.34 30.99 13.66
N GLY A 86 10.46 30.25 13.66
CA GLY A 86 11.81 30.80 13.78
C GLY A 86 12.07 31.57 15.10
N ARG A 87 11.11 31.56 16.03
CA ARG A 87 11.16 32.24 17.33
C ARG A 87 11.26 31.20 18.45
N PHE A 88 12.25 31.36 19.31
CA PHE A 88 12.49 30.50 20.47
C PHE A 88 12.03 31.13 21.80
N ASP A 89 11.09 32.07 21.73
CA ASP A 89 10.49 32.69 22.92
C ASP A 89 9.55 31.69 23.63
N THR A 90 9.55 31.69 24.96
CA THR A 90 8.69 30.86 25.81
C THR A 90 7.21 30.94 25.41
N PHE A 91 6.74 32.12 24.99
CA PHE A 91 5.35 32.28 24.51
C PHE A 91 5.08 31.49 23.22
N HIS A 92 5.99 31.53 22.25
CA HIS A 92 5.81 30.87 20.95
C HIS A 92 5.98 29.35 21.05
N LEU A 93 6.85 28.89 21.95
CA LEU A 93 7.05 27.47 22.22
C LEU A 93 5.84 26.85 22.92
N THR A 94 5.29 27.52 23.96
CA THR A 94 4.10 27.01 24.65
C THR A 94 2.88 26.94 23.73
N LEU A 95 2.66 27.98 22.92
CA LEU A 95 1.61 27.97 21.90
C LEU A 95 1.81 26.83 20.89
N GLY A 96 3.04 26.63 20.41
CA GLY A 96 3.37 25.55 19.49
C GLY A 96 3.09 24.16 20.07
N VAL A 97 3.40 23.93 21.36
CA VAL A 97 3.08 22.68 22.05
C VAL A 97 1.57 22.47 22.10
N ILE A 98 0.81 23.48 22.55
CA ILE A 98 -0.66 23.38 22.68
C ILE A 98 -1.30 23.06 21.32
N CYS A 99 -0.92 23.80 20.28
CA CYS A 99 -1.43 23.59 18.93
C CYS A 99 -1.06 22.20 18.39
N SER A 100 0.19 21.76 18.58
CA SER A 100 0.65 20.46 18.09
C SER A 100 -0.04 19.30 18.81
N VAL A 101 -0.28 19.40 20.12
CA VAL A 101 -1.06 18.40 20.87
C VAL A 101 -2.50 18.36 20.37
N LEU A 102 -3.13 19.52 20.20
CA LEU A 102 -4.52 19.60 19.75
C LEU A 102 -4.70 18.96 18.36
N VAL A 103 -3.81 19.28 17.41
CA VAL A 103 -3.84 18.66 16.08
C VAL A 103 -3.51 17.16 16.15
N ALA A 104 -2.53 16.75 16.95
CA ALA A 104 -2.22 15.33 17.12
C ALA A 104 -3.41 14.54 17.68
N CYS A 105 -4.15 15.10 18.65
CA CYS A 105 -5.37 14.47 19.18
C CYS A 105 -6.47 14.37 18.11
N LEU A 106 -6.68 15.42 17.31
CA LEU A 106 -7.73 15.44 16.29
C LEU A 106 -7.38 14.64 15.03
N SER A 107 -6.10 14.48 14.70
CA SER A 107 -5.62 13.93 13.42
C SER A 107 -4.71 12.70 13.57
N HIS A 108 -4.70 12.05 14.72
CA HIS A 108 -3.86 10.86 14.96
C HIS A 108 -4.14 9.72 13.95
N ASP A 109 -5.37 9.62 13.44
CA ASP A 109 -5.78 8.60 12.49
C ASP A 109 -5.44 8.93 11.02
N LEU A 110 -5.17 10.20 10.69
CA LEU A 110 -4.99 10.65 9.30
C LEU A 110 -3.54 10.59 8.81
N LEU A 111 -2.56 10.82 9.71
CA LEU A 111 -1.15 10.96 9.31
C LEU A 111 -0.39 9.64 9.19
N PHE A 112 -0.84 8.59 9.90
CA PHE A 112 -0.10 7.33 9.98
C PHE A 112 -0.98 6.11 9.74
N PHE A 113 -1.57 6.05 8.55
CA PHE A 113 -2.03 4.78 8.00
C PHE A 113 -0.79 3.96 7.59
N ASN A 114 -0.40 3.01 8.44
CA ASN A 114 0.47 1.88 8.10
C ASN A 114 2.00 2.12 7.86
N ILE A 115 2.61 3.18 8.40
CA ILE A 115 4.08 3.36 8.32
C ILE A 115 4.76 2.64 9.50
N ARG A 116 5.51 1.56 9.22
CA ARG A 116 6.37 0.90 10.23
C ARG A 116 7.56 1.80 10.55
N LEU A 117 7.71 2.18 11.83
CA LEU A 117 8.80 3.03 12.34
C LEU A 117 10.22 2.58 11.95
N GLY A 118 10.44 1.28 11.73
CA GLY A 118 11.74 0.74 11.31
C GLY A 118 12.18 1.24 9.92
N ASP A 119 11.24 1.57 9.05
CA ASP A 119 11.51 1.92 7.66
C ASP A 119 11.70 3.42 7.44
N PHE A 120 11.29 4.26 8.41
CA PHE A 120 11.34 5.72 8.25
C PHE A 120 12.76 6.25 8.06
N ARG A 121 13.73 5.79 8.87
CA ARG A 121 15.14 6.22 8.74
C ARG A 121 15.74 5.80 7.40
N THR A 122 15.42 4.59 6.94
CA THR A 122 15.94 4.07 5.67
C THR A 122 15.31 4.80 4.48
N ARG A 123 14.00 5.04 4.53
CA ARG A 123 13.24 5.82 3.54
C ARG A 123 13.72 7.27 3.48
N ALA A 124 13.91 7.92 4.63
CA ALA A 124 14.46 9.27 4.70
C ALA A 124 15.88 9.35 4.09
N ARG A 125 16.74 8.37 4.41
CA ARG A 125 18.08 8.30 3.80
C ARG A 125 18.01 8.11 2.29
N ARG A 126 17.18 7.19 1.79
CA ARG A 126 17.00 6.95 0.34
C ARG A 126 16.44 8.19 -0.36
N PHE A 127 15.49 8.88 0.27
CA PHE A 127 14.93 10.14 -0.24
C PHE A 127 16.01 11.22 -0.38
N VAL A 128 16.82 11.43 0.65
CA VAL A 128 17.94 12.41 0.62
C VAL A 128 18.97 12.05 -0.46
N GLN A 129 19.27 10.75 -0.64
CA GLN A 129 20.18 10.28 -1.69
C GLN A 129 19.62 10.45 -3.10
N ALA A 130 18.31 10.28 -3.29
CA ALA A 130 17.64 10.49 -4.57
C ALA A 130 17.38 11.97 -4.89
N GLY A 131 17.35 12.84 -3.87
CA GLY A 131 17.07 14.27 -3.99
C GLY A 131 17.88 15.00 -5.07
N PRO A 132 19.22 14.88 -5.12
CA PRO A 132 20.03 15.49 -6.17
C PRO A 132 19.63 15.07 -7.59
N TRP A 133 19.24 13.82 -7.79
CA TRP A 133 18.78 13.34 -9.09
C TRP A 133 17.43 13.98 -9.48
N PHE A 134 16.46 14.03 -8.56
CA PHE A 134 15.18 14.71 -8.79
C PHE A 134 15.38 16.21 -9.09
N LEU A 135 16.27 16.89 -8.35
CA LEU A 135 16.60 18.28 -8.61
C LEU A 135 17.22 18.48 -10.00
N GLY A 136 18.08 17.54 -10.44
CA GLY A 136 18.63 17.55 -11.79
C GLY A 136 17.55 17.41 -12.87
N GLN A 137 16.59 16.50 -12.68
CA GLN A 137 15.45 16.34 -13.58
C GLN A 137 14.59 17.60 -13.67
N ILE A 138 14.24 18.18 -12.51
CA ILE A 138 13.48 19.43 -12.43
C ILE A 138 14.21 20.55 -13.15
N PHE A 139 15.52 20.70 -12.92
CA PHE A 139 16.32 21.76 -13.56
C PHE A 139 16.40 21.60 -15.08
N SER A 140 16.67 20.38 -15.56
CA SER A 140 16.73 20.06 -16.99
C SER A 140 15.39 20.32 -17.69
N ALA A 141 14.29 19.86 -17.08
CA ALA A 141 12.95 20.07 -17.61
C ALA A 141 12.54 21.56 -17.59
N ASN A 142 12.93 22.33 -16.57
CA ASN A 142 12.73 23.79 -16.55
C ASN A 142 13.43 24.48 -17.73
N LEU A 143 14.68 24.12 -18.03
CA LEU A 143 15.40 24.70 -19.17
C LEU A 143 14.72 24.36 -20.51
N HIS A 144 14.21 23.14 -20.66
CA HIS A 144 13.46 22.72 -21.86
C HIS A 144 12.17 23.53 -22.03
N VAL A 145 11.39 23.67 -20.97
CA VAL A 145 10.15 24.47 -21.00
C VAL A 145 10.45 25.96 -21.22
N ALA A 146 11.50 26.50 -20.62
CA ALA A 146 11.93 27.87 -20.86
C ALA A 146 12.31 28.09 -22.34
N TYR A 147 13.03 27.13 -22.95
CA TYR A 147 13.33 27.17 -24.39
C TYR A 147 12.05 27.15 -25.24
N LEU A 148 11.10 26.25 -24.93
CA LEU A 148 9.82 26.16 -25.64
C LEU A 148 9.02 27.46 -25.56
N ALA A 149 8.96 28.07 -24.37
CA ALA A 149 8.21 29.30 -24.12
C ALA A 149 8.85 30.55 -24.74
N LEU A 150 10.18 30.63 -24.76
CA LEU A 150 10.92 31.77 -25.32
C LEU A 150 11.15 31.64 -26.83
N SER A 151 10.96 30.45 -27.41
CA SER A 151 11.11 30.24 -28.83
C SER A 151 9.97 30.92 -29.60
N PRO A 152 10.26 31.87 -30.51
CA PRO A 152 9.23 32.57 -31.28
C PRO A 152 8.46 31.62 -32.22
N LYS A 153 9.01 30.44 -32.50
CA LYS A 153 8.37 29.40 -33.31
C LYS A 153 7.41 28.51 -32.49
N MET A 154 7.45 28.60 -31.16
CA MET A 154 6.68 27.78 -30.21
C MET A 154 6.53 26.30 -30.66
N PRO A 155 7.63 25.54 -30.75
CA PRO A 155 7.59 24.16 -31.24
C PRO A 155 7.06 23.20 -30.15
N ILE A 156 5.82 23.41 -29.71
CA ILE A 156 5.11 22.54 -28.77
C ILE A 156 4.34 21.46 -29.55
N ASP A 157 4.31 20.24 -29.02
CA ASP A 157 3.53 19.12 -29.57
C ASP A 157 2.86 18.37 -28.41
N PRO A 158 1.74 18.92 -27.91
CA PRO A 158 1.08 18.40 -26.72
C PRO A 158 0.40 17.06 -27.00
N GLN A 159 0.57 16.12 -26.08
CA GLN A 159 -0.05 14.79 -26.19
C GLN A 159 -0.40 14.22 -24.82
N ILE A 160 -1.35 13.28 -24.80
CA ILE A 160 -1.69 12.52 -23.60
C ILE A 160 -1.04 11.15 -23.73
N ILE A 161 -0.24 10.80 -22.74
CA ILE A 161 0.36 9.48 -22.60
C ILE A 161 -0.36 8.69 -21.52
N ARG A 162 -0.53 7.40 -21.79
CA ARG A 162 -1.11 6.43 -20.88
C ARG A 162 -0.08 5.33 -20.64
N PHE A 163 0.23 5.06 -19.38
CA PHE A 163 1.08 3.94 -19.00
C PHE A 163 0.57 3.29 -17.71
N LYS A 164 0.88 2.01 -17.53
CA LYS A 164 0.54 1.25 -16.33
C LYS A 164 1.75 1.20 -15.42
N THR A 165 1.59 1.57 -14.15
CA THR A 165 2.66 1.51 -13.16
C THR A 165 2.79 0.09 -12.59
N LYS A 166 4.00 -0.26 -12.18
CA LYS A 166 4.31 -1.46 -11.39
C LYS A 166 4.24 -1.25 -9.88
N LEU A 167 4.00 -0.01 -9.44
CA LEU A 167 3.79 0.32 -8.04
C LEU A 167 2.41 -0.18 -7.60
N GLU A 168 2.30 -0.67 -6.37
CA GLU A 168 1.05 -1.21 -5.79
C GLU A 168 0.45 -0.26 -4.74
N SER A 169 1.27 0.59 -4.11
CA SER A 169 0.88 1.39 -2.96
C SER A 169 0.38 2.78 -3.35
N ASP A 170 -0.73 3.20 -2.72
CA ASP A 170 -1.33 4.52 -2.93
C ASP A 170 -0.32 5.67 -2.71
N ILE A 171 0.55 5.54 -1.70
CA ILE A 171 1.57 6.56 -1.42
C ILE A 171 2.62 6.63 -2.53
N ALA A 172 2.95 5.51 -3.18
CA ALA A 172 3.88 5.50 -4.29
C ALA A 172 3.21 6.05 -5.56
N TRP A 173 1.92 5.75 -5.79
CA TRP A 173 1.16 6.35 -6.88
C TRP A 173 1.13 7.87 -6.76
N VAL A 174 0.80 8.38 -5.57
CA VAL A 174 0.78 9.82 -5.29
C VAL A 174 2.17 10.43 -5.40
N ALA A 175 3.22 9.75 -4.93
CA ALA A 175 4.59 10.23 -5.04
C ALA A 175 5.07 10.30 -6.51
N LEU A 176 4.75 9.28 -7.31
CA LEU A 176 5.06 9.26 -8.74
C LEU A 176 4.30 10.36 -9.48
N ALA A 177 3.00 10.47 -9.27
CA ALA A 177 2.17 11.50 -9.89
C ALA A 177 2.69 12.92 -9.63
N ASN A 178 3.02 13.21 -8.37
CA ASN A 178 3.57 14.51 -7.99
C ASN A 178 4.96 14.72 -8.57
N SER A 179 5.79 13.68 -8.67
CA SER A 179 7.12 13.79 -9.28
C SER A 179 7.03 14.11 -10.77
N ILE A 180 6.08 13.50 -11.48
CA ILE A 180 5.79 13.78 -12.90
C ILE A 180 5.27 15.21 -13.06
N THR A 181 4.35 15.66 -12.21
CA THR A 181 3.81 17.03 -12.28
C THR A 181 4.87 18.07 -11.91
N LEU A 182 5.81 17.74 -11.02
CA LEU A 182 6.92 18.61 -10.64
C LEU A 182 7.99 18.76 -11.71
N THR A 183 8.12 17.81 -12.64
CA THR A 183 8.96 17.99 -13.83
C THR A 183 8.23 18.88 -14.84
N PRO A 184 8.70 20.11 -15.08
CA PRO A 184 8.00 21.05 -15.97
C PRO A 184 7.79 20.47 -17.36
N GLY A 185 6.58 20.68 -17.89
CA GLY A 185 6.18 20.14 -19.20
C GLY A 185 5.36 18.86 -19.11
N THR A 186 5.07 18.35 -17.91
CA THR A 186 4.09 17.28 -17.67
C THR A 186 3.09 17.61 -16.58
N ILE A 187 1.87 17.09 -16.69
CA ILE A 187 0.83 17.15 -15.67
C ILE A 187 0.12 15.80 -15.61
N THR A 188 0.06 15.20 -14.42
CA THR A 188 -0.78 14.00 -14.21
C THR A 188 -2.25 14.42 -14.18
N ILE A 189 -3.06 13.87 -15.08
CA ILE A 189 -4.50 14.15 -15.21
C ILE A 189 -5.30 13.27 -14.26
N ASP A 190 -5.04 11.97 -14.29
CA ASP A 190 -5.80 10.98 -13.54
C ASP A 190 -4.96 9.74 -13.24
N ILE A 191 -5.33 9.03 -12.17
CA ILE A 191 -4.76 7.76 -11.75
C ILE A 191 -5.92 6.82 -11.43
N SER A 192 -6.05 5.74 -12.18
CA SER A 192 -7.12 4.76 -11.99
C SER A 192 -6.57 3.35 -12.12
N GLU A 193 -6.72 2.54 -11.06
CA GLU A 193 -6.31 1.12 -11.03
C GLU A 193 -4.84 0.88 -11.48
N GLY A 194 -3.93 1.78 -11.08
CA GLY A 194 -2.51 1.71 -11.47
C GLY A 194 -2.22 2.16 -12.90
N GLU A 195 -3.19 2.76 -13.59
CA GLU A 195 -2.97 3.44 -14.87
C GLU A 195 -2.88 4.95 -14.69
N PHE A 196 -1.87 5.54 -15.31
CA PHE A 196 -1.58 6.97 -15.27
C PHE A 196 -1.93 7.60 -16.60
N PHE A 197 -2.68 8.70 -16.54
CA PHE A 197 -2.92 9.58 -17.67
C PHE A 197 -2.13 10.86 -17.45
N VAL A 198 -1.17 11.14 -18.33
CA VAL A 198 -0.29 12.30 -18.20
C VAL A 198 -0.38 13.15 -19.45
N HIS A 199 -0.60 14.46 -19.27
CA HIS A 199 -0.44 15.44 -20.32
C HIS A 199 1.03 15.83 -20.43
N ALA A 200 1.62 15.70 -21.61
CA ALA A 200 2.97 16.18 -21.91
C ALA A 200 2.90 17.35 -22.90
N LEU A 201 3.71 18.37 -22.67
CA LEU A 201 3.79 19.60 -23.46
C LEU A 201 4.49 19.40 -24.81
N ASP A 202 5.38 18.40 -24.89
CA ASP A 202 6.23 18.13 -26.05
C ASP A 202 6.58 16.63 -26.15
N ARG A 203 6.95 16.17 -27.36
CA ARG A 203 7.31 14.77 -27.63
C ARG A 203 8.49 14.27 -26.83
N LYS A 204 9.51 15.12 -26.65
CA LYS A 204 10.70 14.74 -25.89
C LYS A 204 10.32 14.37 -24.45
N VAL A 205 9.48 15.20 -23.82
CA VAL A 205 9.07 15.00 -22.42
C VAL A 205 8.24 13.73 -22.27
N ALA A 206 7.36 13.45 -23.23
CA ALA A 206 6.59 12.21 -23.25
C ALA A 206 7.48 10.96 -23.42
N TYR A 207 8.50 11.03 -24.27
CA TYR A 207 9.47 9.94 -24.44
C TYR A 207 10.27 9.70 -23.16
N ASP A 208 10.74 10.77 -22.52
CA ASP A 208 11.50 10.70 -21.27
C ASP A 208 10.67 10.01 -20.17
N LEU A 209 9.35 10.23 -20.11
CA LEU A 209 8.48 9.55 -19.14
C LEU A 209 8.34 8.04 -19.39
N ASN A 210 8.26 7.63 -20.66
CA ASN A 210 8.16 6.22 -21.03
C ASN A 210 9.42 5.38 -20.72
N THR A 211 10.54 6.02 -20.36
CA THR A 211 11.76 5.31 -19.96
C THR A 211 11.62 4.57 -18.62
N GLY A 212 10.67 4.97 -17.78
CA GLY A 212 10.43 4.37 -16.46
C GLY A 212 11.46 4.74 -15.38
N GLU A 213 12.48 5.57 -15.68
CA GLU A 213 13.53 5.91 -14.70
C GLU A 213 12.97 6.59 -13.43
N MET A 214 11.96 7.45 -13.60
CA MET A 214 11.31 8.13 -12.48
C MET A 214 10.54 7.14 -11.60
N GLU A 215 9.83 6.20 -12.21
CA GLU A 215 9.12 5.14 -11.50
C GLU A 215 10.09 4.28 -10.69
N ASP A 216 11.23 3.88 -11.28
CA ASP A 216 12.27 3.11 -10.60
C ASP A 216 12.84 3.83 -9.38
N LYS A 217 13.07 5.14 -9.50
CA LYS A 217 13.56 5.96 -8.38
C LYS A 217 12.52 6.06 -7.27
N ILE A 218 11.24 6.22 -7.61
CA ILE A 218 10.17 6.22 -6.62
C ILE A 218 10.05 4.86 -5.95
N ALA A 219 10.04 3.75 -6.71
CA ALA A 219 10.00 2.40 -6.16
C ALA A 219 11.13 2.15 -5.16
N HIS A 220 12.35 2.59 -5.49
CA HIS A 220 13.51 2.48 -4.61
C HIS A 220 13.36 3.32 -3.33
N VAL A 221 12.93 4.58 -3.44
CA VAL A 221 12.76 5.48 -2.29
C VAL A 221 11.65 5.02 -1.36
N ILE A 222 10.50 4.63 -1.92
CA ILE A 222 9.32 4.19 -1.16
C ILE A 222 9.54 2.79 -0.56
N MET A 223 10.59 2.07 -0.99
CA MET A 223 10.95 0.72 -0.56
C MET A 223 9.92 -0.34 -1.00
N GLU A 224 9.23 -0.04 -2.09
CA GLU A 224 8.27 -0.95 -2.73
C GLU A 224 8.93 -1.86 -3.77
N ALA A 225 10.14 -1.48 -4.20
CA ALA A 225 10.98 -2.28 -5.07
C ALA A 225 11.22 -3.72 -4.52
N ASP A 226 11.23 -3.92 -3.20
CA ASP A 226 11.51 -5.24 -2.59
C ASP A 226 10.39 -6.27 -2.86
N HIS A 227 9.18 -5.85 -3.26
CA HIS A 227 8.10 -6.75 -3.69
C HIS A 227 8.08 -6.96 -5.21
N VAL A 228 8.31 -5.89 -5.98
CA VAL A 228 8.34 -5.93 -7.46
C VAL A 228 9.42 -6.89 -7.99
N TYR A 229 10.63 -6.91 -7.38
CA TYR A 229 11.69 -7.85 -7.77
C TYR A 229 11.33 -9.32 -7.47
N ILE A 230 10.49 -9.60 -6.47
CA ILE A 230 10.10 -10.97 -6.12
C ILE A 230 9.08 -11.49 -7.13
N GLN A 231 8.10 -10.68 -7.55
CA GLN A 231 7.14 -11.08 -8.59
C GLN A 231 7.81 -11.31 -9.95
N ASP A 232 8.72 -10.42 -10.39
CA ASP A 232 9.44 -10.61 -11.65
C ASP A 232 10.27 -11.90 -11.66
N VAL A 233 10.95 -12.22 -10.55
CA VAL A 233 11.73 -13.47 -10.43
C VAL A 233 10.81 -14.69 -10.38
N ILE A 234 9.66 -14.61 -9.72
CA ILE A 234 8.70 -15.72 -9.62
C ILE A 234 8.02 -15.97 -10.97
N ASP A 235 7.61 -14.94 -11.70
CA ASP A 235 6.97 -15.09 -13.01
C ASP A 235 7.94 -15.62 -14.07
N VAL A 236 9.19 -15.15 -14.07
CA VAL A 236 10.24 -15.73 -14.91
C VAL A 236 10.47 -17.19 -14.54
N SER A 237 10.52 -17.54 -13.24
CA SER A 237 10.69 -18.95 -12.81
C SER A 237 9.52 -19.86 -13.22
N ARG A 238 8.29 -19.33 -13.27
CA ARG A 238 7.10 -20.03 -13.75
C ARG A 238 7.16 -20.28 -15.25
N ILE A 239 7.60 -19.29 -16.03
CA ILE A 239 7.77 -19.42 -17.49
C ILE A 239 8.83 -20.48 -17.81
N PHE A 240 9.96 -20.45 -17.11
CA PHE A 240 11.00 -21.47 -17.25
C PHE A 240 10.56 -22.86 -16.76
N GLY A 241 9.70 -22.93 -15.75
CA GLY A 241 9.10 -24.19 -15.27
C GLY A 241 8.05 -24.78 -16.22
N ALA A 242 7.39 -23.96 -17.06
CA ALA A 242 6.43 -24.39 -18.07
C ALA A 242 7.09 -24.76 -19.42
N LEU A 243 8.34 -24.36 -19.63
CA LEU A 243 9.14 -24.68 -20.83
C LEU A 243 10.02 -25.92 -20.65
N LYS A 244 9.85 -26.68 -19.58
CA LYS A 244 10.54 -27.94 -19.29
C LYS A 244 9.53 -29.09 -19.18
#